data_AF-A0AA49Q119-F1
#
_entry.id   AF-A0AA49Q119-F1
#
_cell.length_a   1.000
_cell.length_b   1.000
_cell.length_c   1.000
_cell.angle_alpha   90.00
_cell.angle_beta   90.00
_cell.angle_gamma   90.00
#
_symmetry.space_group_name_H-M   'P 1'
#
loop_
_entity.id
_entity.type
_entity.pdbx_description
1 polymer ?
#
loop_
_entity_poly.entity_id
_entity_poly.type
_entity_poly.pdbx_seq_one_letter_code
_entity_poly.pdbx_strand_id
1 'polypeptide(L)' 'MKKLLLAGDVAELLNINIDAVYRLTRENIIPYVRIGRLIRFDSDEIEEWIKKGGQAFDGGWRKVVK' A
#
# COMPACT_ATOMS: atom_id res chain seq x y z
N MET A 1 -6.69 13.56 -16.42
CA MET A 1 -7.11 13.01 -15.11
C MET A 1 -6.53 11.62 -14.97
N LYS A 2 -5.75 11.37 -13.92
CA LYS A 2 -5.22 10.02 -13.65
C LYS A 2 -6.30 9.17 -12.98
N LYS A 3 -6.34 7.89 -13.32
CA LYS A 3 -7.23 6.92 -12.68
C LYS A 3 -6.52 6.36 -11.46
N LEU A 4 -7.26 6.20 -10.36
CA LEU A 4 -6.74 5.50 -9.20
C LEU A 4 -6.67 4.00 -9.48
N LEU A 5 -5.63 3.36 -8.95
CA LEU A 5 -5.35 1.94 -9.06
C LEU A 5 -6.23 1.13 -8.10
N LEU A 6 -6.49 -0.11 -8.50
CA LEU A 6 -7.07 -1.15 -7.67
C LEU A 6 -5.96 -1.87 -6.87
N ALA A 7 -6.36 -2.64 -5.86
CA ALA A 7 -5.41 -3.45 -5.10
C ALA A 7 -4.66 -4.48 -5.98
N GLY A 8 -5.29 -4.97 -7.06
CA GLY A 8 -4.66 -5.87 -8.03
C GLY A 8 -3.54 -5.20 -8.81
N ASP A 9 -3.77 -3.98 -9.31
CA ASP A 9 -2.74 -3.23 -10.03
C ASP A 9 -1.52 -2.94 -9.13
N VAL A 10 -1.75 -2.63 -7.85
CA VAL A 10 -0.67 -2.43 -6.87
C VAL A 10 0.04 -3.74 -6.52
N ALA A 11 -0.70 -4.86 -6.47
CA ALA A 11 -0.11 -6.18 -6.23
C ALA A 11 0.87 -6.57 -7.35
N GLU A 12 0.47 -6.32 -8.60
CA GLU A 12 1.34 -6.52 -9.77
C GLU A 12 2.54 -5.57 -9.73
N LEU A 13 2.31 -4.28 -9.45
CA LEU A 13 3.37 -3.27 -9.38
C LEU A 13 4.44 -3.59 -8.32
N LEU A 14 4.02 -4.02 -7.13
CA LEU A 14 4.92 -4.34 -6.02
C LEU A 14 5.40 -5.80 -6.04
N ASN A 15 4.91 -6.61 -6.99
CA ASN A 15 5.16 -8.05 -7.10
C ASN A 15 4.88 -8.81 -5.80
N ILE A 16 3.70 -8.59 -5.21
CA ILE A 16 3.23 -9.26 -3.99
C ILE A 16 1.80 -9.77 -4.17
N ASN A 17 1.35 -10.66 -3.28
CA ASN A 17 -0.05 -11.11 -3.29
C ASN A 17 -1.01 -9.94 -2.96
N ILE A 18 -2.16 -9.87 -3.63
CA ILE A 18 -3.23 -8.91 -3.36
C ILE A 18 -3.70 -8.93 -1.89
N ASP A 19 -3.68 -10.10 -1.23
CA ASP A 19 -3.98 -10.21 0.20
C ASP A 19 -2.96 -9.45 1.06
N ALA A 20 -1.70 -9.44 0.62
CA ALA A 20 -0.65 -8.66 1.26
C ALA A 20 -0.90 -7.16 1.08
N VAL A 21 -1.35 -6.70 -0.09
CA VAL A 21 -1.74 -5.29 -0.32
C VAL A 21 -2.83 -4.87 0.66
N TYR A 22 -3.90 -5.66 0.79
CA TYR A 22 -4.97 -5.37 1.75
C TYR A 22 -4.48 -5.39 3.20
N ARG A 23 -3.59 -6.31 3.55
CA ARG A 23 -2.97 -6.35 4.88
C ARG A 23 -2.16 -5.08 5.13
N LEU A 24 -1.24 -4.73 4.23
CA LEU A 24 -0.39 -3.54 4.37
C LEU A 24 -1.19 -2.25 4.40
N THR A 25 -2.31 -2.19 3.67
CA THR A 25 -3.25 -1.06 3.72
C THR A 25 -3.90 -0.94 5.10
N ARG A 26 -4.40 -2.05 5.67
CA ARG A 26 -4.99 -2.06 7.02
C ARG A 26 -4.01 -1.65 8.11
N GLU A 27 -2.74 -1.96 7.90
CA GLU A 27 -1.62 -1.60 8.79
C GLU A 27 -1.04 -0.22 8.48
N ASN A 28 -1.60 0.54 7.52
CA ASN A 28 -1.11 1.85 7.06
C ASN A 28 0.38 1.86 6.65
N ILE A 29 0.85 0.77 6.03
CA ILE A 29 2.24 0.64 5.57
C ILE A 29 2.42 1.18 4.14
N ILE A 30 1.41 1.03 3.30
CA ILE A 30 1.39 1.58 1.94
C ILE A 30 0.39 2.73 1.86
N PRO A 31 0.67 3.77 1.05
CA PRO A 31 -0.27 4.87 0.86
C PRO A 31 -1.55 4.38 0.18
N TYR A 32 -2.70 4.95 0.54
CA TYR A 32 -3.99 4.59 -0.05
C TYR A 32 -4.99 5.74 0.09
N VAL A 33 -5.97 5.74 -0.81
CA VAL A 33 -7.11 6.65 -0.82
C VAL A 33 -8.36 5.89 -0.37
N ARG A 34 -8.96 6.33 0.74
CA ARG A 34 -10.21 5.78 1.25
C ARG A 34 -11.40 6.53 0.64
N ILE A 35 -12.25 5.80 -0.09
CA ILE A 35 -13.49 6.34 -0.68
C ILE A 35 -14.67 5.54 -0.12
N GLY A 36 -15.17 5.95 1.05
CA GLY A 36 -16.19 5.21 1.79
C GLY A 36 -15.73 3.79 2.14
N ARG A 37 -16.35 2.77 1.54
CA ARG A 37 -15.94 1.36 1.69
C ARG A 37 -14.86 0.92 0.71
N LEU A 38 -14.56 1.73 -0.30
CA LEU A 38 -13.58 1.40 -1.33
C LEU A 38 -12.20 1.86 -0.89
N ILE A 39 -11.21 1.05 -1.25
CA ILE A 39 -9.79 1.38 -1.18
C ILE A 39 -9.29 1.54 -2.61
N ARG A 40 -8.58 2.62 -2.84
CA ARG A 40 -7.94 2.96 -4.11
C ARG A 40 -6.52 3.43 -3.84
N PHE A 41 -5.69 3.45 -4.86
CA PHE A 41 -4.28 3.85 -4.72
C PHE A 41 -3.93 4.88 -5.78
N ASP A 42 -3.29 5.96 -5.37
CA ASP A 42 -2.72 6.92 -6.32
C ASP A 42 -1.38 6.37 -6.82
N SER A 43 -1.19 6.34 -8.15
CA SER A 43 0.04 5.81 -8.72
C SER A 43 1.27 6.61 -8.33
N ASP A 44 1.12 7.93 -8.19
CA ASP A 44 2.25 8.84 -7.97
C ASP A 44 2.65 8.81 -6.51
N GLU A 45 1.68 8.67 -5.60
CA GLU A 45 1.93 8.45 -4.19
C GLU A 45 2.64 7.12 -3.91
N ILE A 46 2.23 6.04 -4.61
CA ILE A 46 2.91 4.74 -4.52
C ILE A 46 4.34 4.84 -5.05
N GLU A 47 4.55 5.47 -6.22
CA GLU A 47 5.87 5.64 -6.80
C GLU A 47 6.79 6.48 -5.89
N GLU A 48 6.26 7.56 -5.32
CA GLU A 48 7.00 8.39 -4.37
C GLU A 48 7.35 7.61 -3.08
N TRP A 49 6.42 6.80 -2.57
CA TRP A 49 6.67 5.91 -1.44
C TRP A 49 7.79 4.90 -1.72
N ILE A 50 7.80 4.30 -2.92
CA ILE A 50 8.89 3.42 -3.37
C ILE A 50 10.21 4.19 -3.40
N LYS A 51 10.23 5.41 -3.98
CA LYS A 51 11.44 6.25 -4.06
C LYS A 51 11.98 6.65 -2.69
N LYS A 52 11.12 6.81 -1.69
CA LYS A 52 11.49 7.08 -0.29
C LYS A 52 12.02 5.86 0.45
N GLY A 53 12.05 4.67 -0.18
CA GLY A 53 12.54 3.42 0.41
C GLY A 53 11.45 2.59 1.09
N GLY A 54 10.18 2.93 0.89
CA GLY A 54 9.04 2.26 1.51
C GLY A 54 8.91 2.54 3.01
N GLN A 55 8.12 1.71 3.68
CA GLN A 55 7.86 1.82 5.12
C GLN A 55 7.94 0.44 5.78
N ALA A 56 8.65 0.39 6.92
CA ALA A 56 8.73 -0.79 7.76
C ALA A 56 7.61 -0.79 8.82
N PHE A 57 7.38 -1.93 9.47
CA PHE A 57 6.54 -1.95 10.67
C PHE A 57 7.26 -1.24 11.83
N ASP A 58 6.54 -0.92 12.91
CA ASP A 58 7.10 -0.30 14.11
C ASP A 58 8.30 -1.07 14.71
N GLY A 59 8.38 -2.38 14.50
CA GLY A 59 9.51 -3.24 14.91
C GLY A 59 10.54 -3.51 13.80
N GLY A 60 10.56 -2.67 12.76
CA GLY A 60 11.31 -2.90 11.53
C GLY A 60 10.66 -4.02 10.71
N TRP A 61 11.34 -5.16 10.62
CA TRP A 61 10.90 -6.29 9.80
C TRP A 61 9.79 -7.14 10.45
N ARG A 62 9.73 -7.16 11.79
CA ARG A 62 8.66 -7.83 12.53
C ARG A 62 7.65 -6.81 13.04
N LYS A 63 6.38 -7.12 12.88
CA LYS A 63 5.31 -6.36 13.54
C LYS A 63 5.45 -6.56 15.06
N VAL A 64 5.58 -5.47 15.82
CA VAL A 64 5.46 -5.53 17.27
C VAL A 64 3.99 -5.68 17.60
N VAL A 65 3.62 -6.80 18.21
CA VAL A 65 2.28 -6.98 18.77
C VAL A 65 2.35 -6.37 20.16
N LYS A 66 1.65 -5.25 20.37
CA LYS A 66 1.40 -4.72 21.71
C LYS A 66 0.35 -5.56 22.42
#